data_AF-A0A972XA22-F1
#
_entry.id   AF-A0A972XA22-F1
#
_cell.length_a   1.000
_cell.length_b   1.000
_cell.length_c   1.000
_cell.angle_alpha   90.00
_cell.angle_beta   90.00
_cell.angle_gamma   90.00
#
_symmetry.space_group_name_H-M   'P 1'
#
loop_
_entity.id
_entity.type
_entity.pdbx_description
1 polymer ?
#
loop_
_entity_poly.entity_id
_entity_poly.type
_entity_poly.pdbx_seq_one_letter_code
_entity_poly.pdbx_strand_id
1 'polypeptide(L)'
;MTRLATHPSTTAHLKKAVHHHRLASKRGLLERMFTMWFRGFVYNQIWEDPRVDAEALQLGPESSLLTISSGGCNVLNYLIHKPKRIVAVDLNSNHMCLTRLKLAAIKHLPDYESFYKFFGYGQHADNVGNYHRSIREHLDPQTRAFWESTDWPGQAIGPKRIGYFTRGLYNQAKLGQFFRVVHGLARGMRRDPARLLVARTVSEQEQIFDETFGPLFENKLVRWMGRQPVAVYSLGIPPSQHAVMLEESGNDGGKLFDMYRQRVRRLACGFPLDDNYFAWQAFGRRYDHEGRRA
;
A
#
# COMPACT_ATOMS: atom_id res chain seq x y z
N MET A 1 -12.85 10.08 -22.19
CA MET A 1 -13.06 11.19 -21.24
C MET A 1 -13.13 10.65 -19.82
N THR A 2 -12.22 11.04 -18.93
CA THR A 2 -12.31 10.72 -17.49
C THR A 2 -13.37 11.63 -16.87
N ARG A 3 -14.55 11.10 -16.52
CA ARG A 3 -15.57 11.87 -15.79
C ARG A 3 -15.25 11.82 -14.30
N LEU A 4 -15.20 12.99 -13.68
CA LEU A 4 -14.90 13.18 -12.26
C LEU A 4 -16.19 13.54 -11.52
N ALA A 5 -16.63 12.69 -10.60
CA ALA A 5 -17.67 13.05 -9.66
C ALA A 5 -17.03 13.62 -8.38
N THR A 6 -17.44 14.81 -7.97
CA THR A 6 -17.10 15.44 -6.69
C THR A 6 -18.19 15.12 -5.66
N HIS A 7 -17.86 14.64 -4.45
CA HIS A 7 -18.63 14.73 -3.17
C HIS A 7 -17.93 13.91 -2.03
N PRO A 8 -18.38 14.03 -0.76
CA PRO A 8 -17.87 14.76 0.41
C PRO A 8 -16.69 14.08 1.20
N SER A 9 -16.34 14.60 2.40
CA SER A 9 -15.08 14.32 3.13
C SER A 9 -14.86 12.87 3.59
N THR A 10 -13.62 12.38 3.45
CA THR A 10 -13.10 11.07 3.91
C THR A 10 -13.54 10.68 5.31
N THR A 11 -13.62 11.66 6.22
CA THR A 11 -14.06 11.43 7.60
C THR A 11 -15.51 10.93 7.69
N ALA A 12 -16.43 11.49 6.88
CA ALA A 12 -17.84 11.09 6.92
C ALA A 12 -18.04 9.69 6.35
N HIS A 13 -17.36 9.36 5.24
CA HIS A 13 -17.43 8.04 4.62
C HIS A 13 -16.81 6.94 5.51
N LEU A 14 -15.62 7.17 6.07
CA LEU A 14 -14.99 6.21 6.99
C LEU A 14 -15.84 5.99 8.24
N LYS A 15 -16.44 7.06 8.80
CA LYS A 15 -17.32 6.95 9.98
C LYS A 15 -18.52 6.04 9.67
N LYS A 16 -19.20 6.25 8.53
CA LYS A 16 -20.37 5.45 8.13
C LYS A 16 -20.00 3.98 7.84
N ALA A 17 -18.84 3.74 7.23
CA ALA A 17 -18.43 2.40 6.78
C ALA A 17 -17.80 1.54 7.88
N VAL A 18 -17.28 2.14 8.95
CA VAL A 18 -16.51 1.43 9.98
C VAL A 18 -17.17 1.46 11.36
N HIS A 19 -17.93 2.51 11.71
CA HIS A 19 -18.44 2.65 13.08
C HIS A 19 -19.76 1.91 13.24
N HIS A 20 -19.67 0.65 13.65
CA HIS A 20 -20.84 -0.18 13.96
C HIS A 20 -21.10 -0.28 15.46
N HIS A 21 -20.16 0.16 16.31
CA HIS A 21 -20.25 0.02 17.76
C HIS A 21 -20.12 1.33 18.57
N ARG A 22 -20.81 1.37 19.72
CA ARG A 22 -20.76 2.49 20.66
C ARG A 22 -19.33 2.73 21.17
N LEU A 23 -18.99 4.01 21.40
CA LEU A 23 -17.70 4.51 21.92
C LEU A 23 -17.20 3.74 23.15
N ALA A 24 -18.09 3.43 24.09
CA ALA A 24 -17.76 2.80 25.36
C ALA A 24 -17.38 1.31 25.25
N SER A 25 -17.43 0.71 24.07
CA SER A 25 -17.08 -0.70 23.85
C SER A 25 -15.63 -0.85 23.36
N LYS A 26 -14.96 -1.95 23.75
CA LYS A 26 -13.62 -2.29 23.24
C LYS A 26 -13.56 -2.30 21.70
N ARG A 27 -14.60 -2.80 21.04
CA ARG A 27 -14.73 -2.79 19.57
C ARG A 27 -14.87 -1.36 19.01
N GLY A 28 -15.68 -0.52 19.63
CA GLY A 28 -15.83 0.89 19.23
C GLY A 28 -14.56 1.73 19.40
N LEU A 29 -13.71 1.43 20.38
CA LEU A 29 -12.39 2.07 20.51
C LEU A 29 -11.46 1.66 19.36
N LEU A 30 -11.41 0.36 19.05
CA LEU A 30 -10.60 -0.18 17.95
C LEU A 30 -11.03 0.37 16.57
N GLU A 31 -12.33 0.48 16.32
CA GLU A 31 -12.88 1.11 15.09
C GLU A 31 -12.42 2.56 14.92
N ARG A 32 -12.31 3.31 16.03
CA ARG A 32 -11.89 4.71 16.02
C ARG A 32 -10.38 4.86 15.86
N MET A 33 -9.60 3.98 16.48
CA MET A 33 -8.16 3.87 16.21
C MET A 33 -7.91 3.53 14.75
N PHE A 34 -8.64 2.56 14.18
CA PHE A 34 -8.59 2.23 12.77
C PHE A 34 -8.97 3.44 11.89
N THR A 35 -10.06 4.14 12.20
CA THR A 35 -10.46 5.35 11.45
C THR A 35 -9.38 6.43 11.49
N MET A 36 -8.77 6.66 12.66
CA MET A 36 -7.66 7.60 12.79
C MET A 36 -6.45 7.15 11.96
N TRP A 37 -6.15 5.85 11.96
CA TRP A 37 -5.10 5.24 11.16
C TRP A 37 -5.36 5.40 9.65
N PHE A 38 -6.63 5.26 9.24
CA PHE A 38 -7.10 5.31 7.85
C PHE A 38 -7.33 6.71 7.28
N ARG A 39 -7.29 7.76 8.11
CA ARG A 39 -7.39 9.16 7.63
C ARG A 39 -6.17 9.62 6.82
N GLY A 40 -5.01 8.95 6.97
CA GLY A 40 -3.79 9.23 6.21
C GLY A 40 -3.68 8.43 4.91
N PHE A 41 -2.49 8.43 4.29
CA PHE A 41 -2.16 7.45 3.25
C PHE A 41 -1.95 6.09 3.91
N VAL A 42 -2.91 5.17 3.77
CA VAL A 42 -2.73 3.80 4.25
C VAL A 42 -1.82 3.04 3.27
N TYR A 43 -2.15 3.14 1.98
CA TYR A 43 -1.42 2.54 0.87
C TYR A 43 -1.03 3.59 -0.17
N ASN A 44 0.18 3.46 -0.70
CA ASN A 44 0.66 4.14 -1.90
C ASN A 44 1.04 3.14 -3.02
N GLN A 45 1.04 1.86 -2.68
CA GLN A 45 1.09 0.69 -3.54
C GLN A 45 -0.01 -0.27 -3.09
N ILE A 46 -0.76 -0.83 -4.04
CA ILE A 46 -1.75 -1.87 -3.76
C ILE A 46 -1.07 -3.24 -3.62
N TRP A 47 -1.66 -4.15 -2.84
CA TRP A 47 -1.11 -5.48 -2.52
C TRP A 47 -1.90 -6.63 -3.16
N GLU A 48 -2.47 -6.34 -4.32
CA GLU A 48 -3.26 -7.25 -5.16
C GLU A 48 -2.51 -7.40 -6.49
N ASP A 49 -2.30 -8.64 -6.96
CA ASP A 49 -1.63 -8.88 -8.24
C ASP A 49 -2.63 -8.64 -9.39
N PRO A 50 -2.47 -7.55 -10.17
CA PRO A 50 -3.42 -7.20 -11.21
C PRO A 50 -3.42 -8.20 -12.37
N ARG A 51 -2.39 -9.06 -12.50
CA ARG A 51 -2.33 -10.10 -13.53
C ARG A 51 -3.33 -11.22 -13.24
N VAL A 52 -3.45 -11.60 -11.96
CA VAL A 52 -4.44 -12.58 -11.51
C VAL A 52 -5.85 -12.04 -11.74
N ASP A 53 -6.08 -10.77 -11.42
CA ASP A 53 -7.36 -10.10 -11.68
C ASP A 53 -7.67 -10.06 -13.18
N ALA A 54 -6.67 -9.73 -14.01
CA ALA A 54 -6.83 -9.66 -15.46
C ALA A 54 -7.20 -11.01 -16.09
N GLU A 55 -6.56 -12.08 -15.64
CA GLU A 55 -6.84 -13.46 -16.07
C GLU A 55 -8.23 -13.90 -15.62
N ALA A 56 -8.53 -13.78 -14.33
CA ALA A 56 -9.79 -14.24 -13.75
C ALA A 56 -11.01 -13.51 -14.34
N LEU A 57 -10.88 -12.22 -14.62
CA LEU A 57 -11.94 -11.40 -15.21
C LEU A 57 -11.93 -11.38 -16.74
N GLN A 58 -10.94 -12.02 -17.37
CA GLN A 58 -10.73 -12.03 -18.82
C GLN A 58 -10.77 -10.61 -19.41
N LEU A 59 -9.96 -9.72 -18.84
CA LEU A 59 -10.01 -8.30 -19.19
C LEU A 59 -9.65 -8.03 -20.64
N GLY A 60 -10.50 -7.27 -21.32
CA GLY A 60 -10.32 -6.85 -22.70
C GLY A 60 -11.14 -5.63 -23.08
N PRO A 61 -11.20 -5.29 -24.38
CA PRO A 61 -11.83 -4.06 -24.86
C PRO A 61 -13.32 -3.90 -24.51
N GLU A 62 -14.06 -5.00 -24.39
CA GLU A 62 -15.49 -4.98 -24.03
C GLU A 62 -15.74 -4.85 -22.52
N SER A 63 -14.71 -4.99 -21.69
CA SER A 63 -14.85 -4.97 -20.23
C SER A 63 -15.26 -3.60 -19.71
N SER A 64 -16.20 -3.59 -18.74
CA SER A 64 -16.58 -2.41 -17.96
C SER A 64 -16.41 -2.71 -16.48
N LEU A 65 -15.44 -2.06 -15.84
CA LEU A 65 -14.98 -2.42 -14.50
C LEU A 65 -15.45 -1.43 -13.43
N LEU A 66 -15.75 -1.95 -12.24
CA LEU A 66 -15.82 -1.21 -11.00
C LEU A 66 -14.68 -1.70 -10.11
N THR A 67 -13.81 -0.81 -9.65
CA THR A 67 -12.68 -1.18 -8.80
C THR A 67 -12.52 -0.20 -7.65
N ILE A 68 -12.03 -0.71 -6.51
CA ILE A 68 -11.53 0.17 -5.46
C ILE A 68 -10.24 0.81 -5.98
N SER A 69 -10.09 2.13 -5.78
CA SER A 69 -8.96 2.85 -6.36
C SER A 69 -7.64 2.40 -5.75
N SER A 70 -7.58 2.28 -4.42
CA SER A 70 -6.40 1.82 -3.67
C SER A 70 -5.10 2.53 -4.10
N GLY A 71 -5.20 3.84 -4.37
CA GLY A 71 -4.08 4.66 -4.81
C GLY A 71 -3.72 4.51 -6.30
N GLY A 72 -4.56 3.83 -7.09
CA GLY A 72 -4.58 3.86 -8.54
C GLY A 72 -3.72 2.82 -9.26
N CYS A 73 -3.04 1.92 -8.53
CA CYS A 73 -2.15 0.93 -9.15
C CYS A 73 -2.91 -0.04 -10.05
N ASN A 74 -3.98 -0.67 -9.56
CA ASN A 74 -4.78 -1.59 -10.36
C ASN A 74 -5.51 -0.88 -11.50
N VAL A 75 -5.99 0.35 -11.27
CA VAL A 75 -6.58 1.18 -12.33
C VAL A 75 -5.64 1.32 -13.52
N LEU A 76 -4.36 1.63 -13.29
CA LEU A 76 -3.37 1.78 -14.36
C LEU A 76 -3.04 0.46 -15.04
N ASN A 77 -2.91 -0.63 -14.28
CA ASN A 77 -2.64 -1.95 -14.84
C ASN A 77 -3.80 -2.44 -15.72
N TYR A 78 -5.04 -2.22 -15.29
CA TYR A 78 -6.22 -2.60 -16.08
C TYR A 78 -6.33 -1.80 -17.39
N LEU A 79 -5.83 -0.56 -17.44
CA LEU A 79 -5.83 0.23 -18.68
C LEU A 79 -4.99 -0.39 -19.80
N ILE A 80 -4.02 -1.26 -19.49
CA ILE A 80 -3.21 -1.99 -20.48
C ILE A 80 -4.11 -2.89 -21.35
N HIS A 81 -5.18 -3.44 -20.78
CA HIS A 81 -6.16 -4.29 -21.46
C HIS A 81 -7.19 -3.50 -22.29
N LYS A 82 -7.05 -2.17 -22.34
CA LYS A 82 -7.90 -1.23 -23.08
C LYS A 82 -9.42 -1.40 -22.83
N PRO A 83 -9.87 -1.59 -21.57
CA PRO A 83 -11.29 -1.78 -21.28
C PRO A 83 -12.11 -0.56 -21.71
N LYS A 84 -13.37 -0.81 -22.10
CA LYS A 84 -14.34 0.23 -22.46
C LYS A 84 -14.48 1.31 -21.39
N ARG A 85 -14.49 0.90 -20.11
CA ARG A 85 -14.63 1.83 -18.98
C ARG A 85 -14.09 1.22 -17.69
N ILE A 86 -13.45 2.07 -16.87
CA ILE A 86 -13.16 1.78 -15.47
C ILE A 86 -13.82 2.85 -14.61
N VAL A 87 -14.60 2.41 -13.62
CA VAL A 87 -15.13 3.25 -12.54
C VAL A 87 -14.31 2.94 -11.30
N ALA A 88 -13.48 3.89 -10.88
CA ALA A 88 -12.68 3.76 -9.67
C ALA A 88 -13.35 4.49 -8.50
N VAL A 89 -13.54 3.79 -7.38
CA VAL A 89 -14.17 4.33 -6.17
C VAL A 89 -13.26 4.14 -4.96
N ASP A 90 -13.30 5.06 -4.00
CA ASP A 90 -12.54 4.90 -2.76
C ASP A 90 -13.21 5.68 -1.62
N LEU A 91 -13.13 5.13 -0.41
CA LEU A 91 -13.59 5.83 0.79
C LEU A 91 -12.58 6.91 1.22
N ASN A 92 -11.31 6.75 0.86
CA ASN A 92 -10.23 7.67 1.19
C ASN A 92 -9.92 8.61 0.02
N SER A 93 -10.23 9.90 0.19
CA SER A 93 -9.92 10.94 -0.80
C SER A 93 -8.44 11.01 -1.17
N ASN A 94 -7.54 10.62 -0.26
CA ASN A 94 -6.09 10.66 -0.51
C ASN A 94 -5.72 9.65 -1.61
N HIS A 95 -6.33 8.47 -1.61
CA HIS A 95 -6.14 7.46 -2.66
C HIS A 95 -6.68 7.94 -4.00
N MET A 96 -7.82 8.65 -4.02
CA MET A 96 -8.34 9.27 -5.24
C MET A 96 -7.40 10.37 -5.77
N CYS A 97 -6.83 11.20 -4.89
CA CYS A 97 -5.86 12.23 -5.27
C CYS A 97 -4.57 11.62 -5.84
N LEU A 98 -4.10 10.49 -5.29
CA LEU A 98 -2.95 9.75 -5.83
C LEU A 98 -3.27 9.07 -7.16
N THR A 99 -4.46 8.50 -7.30
CA THR A 99 -4.93 7.92 -8.57
C THR A 99 -4.94 8.97 -9.67
N ARG A 100 -5.52 10.15 -9.40
CA ARG A 100 -5.56 11.27 -10.35
C ARG A 100 -4.17 11.80 -10.69
N LEU A 101 -3.28 11.89 -9.69
CA LEU A 101 -1.89 12.28 -9.92
C LEU A 101 -1.18 11.30 -10.86
N LYS A 102 -1.31 9.99 -10.65
CA LYS A 102 -0.71 8.98 -11.53
C LYS A 102 -1.29 9.03 -12.95
N LEU A 103 -2.60 9.22 -13.08
CA LEU A 103 -3.27 9.37 -14.38
C LEU A 103 -2.84 10.64 -15.14
N ALA A 104 -2.58 11.74 -14.44
CA ALA A 104 -2.04 12.94 -15.05
C ALA A 104 -0.56 12.74 -15.42
N ALA A 105 0.23 12.15 -14.52
CA ALA A 105 1.64 11.89 -14.73
C ALA A 105 1.91 10.99 -15.94
N ILE A 106 1.16 9.89 -16.11
CA ILE A 106 1.35 8.98 -17.25
C ILE A 106 1.03 9.64 -18.60
N LYS A 107 0.21 10.71 -18.61
CA LYS A 107 -0.18 11.44 -19.81
C LYS A 107 0.74 12.60 -20.14
N HIS A 108 1.32 13.24 -19.12
CA HIS A 108 1.92 14.56 -19.28
C HIS A 108 3.39 14.65 -18.86
N LEU A 109 3.93 13.66 -18.12
CA LEU A 109 5.38 13.59 -17.95
C LEU A 109 6.05 13.36 -19.30
N PRO A 110 7.26 13.93 -19.52
CA PRO A 110 7.87 13.96 -20.84
C PRO A 110 8.29 12.57 -21.33
N ASP A 111 8.62 11.66 -20.41
CA ASP A 111 9.14 10.35 -20.73
C ASP A 111 8.91 9.34 -19.59
N TYR A 112 9.22 8.08 -19.89
CA TYR A 112 9.15 6.96 -18.94
C TYR A 112 10.07 7.17 -17.73
N GLU A 113 11.30 7.66 -17.92
CA GLU A 113 12.25 7.85 -16.82
C GLU A 113 11.75 8.87 -15.81
N SER A 114 11.08 9.93 -16.25
CA SER A 114 10.46 10.92 -15.39
C SER A 114 9.32 10.29 -14.59
N PHE A 115 8.51 9.41 -15.20
CA PHE A 115 7.49 8.65 -14.50
C PHE A 115 8.09 7.65 -13.50
N TYR A 116 9.17 6.97 -13.87
CA TYR A 116 9.86 6.02 -13.03
C TYR A 116 10.56 6.71 -11.84
N LYS A 117 11.17 7.88 -12.01
CA LYS A 117 11.64 8.74 -10.89
C LYS A 117 10.51 9.11 -9.93
N PHE A 118 9.32 9.38 -10.47
CA PHE A 118 8.16 9.77 -9.69
C PHE A 118 7.55 8.61 -8.90
N PHE A 119 7.36 7.45 -9.52
CA PHE A 119 6.66 6.32 -8.89
C PHE A 119 7.50 5.06 -8.75
N GLY A 120 8.40 4.73 -9.68
CA GLY A 120 9.34 3.62 -9.51
C GLY A 120 10.24 3.83 -8.30
N TYR A 121 11.09 4.86 -8.32
CA TYR A 121 11.87 5.24 -7.12
C TYR A 121 10.99 5.82 -6.01
N GLY A 122 9.92 6.53 -6.38
CA GLY A 122 9.09 7.27 -5.41
C GLY A 122 9.83 8.44 -4.74
N GLN A 123 11.05 8.76 -5.20
CA GLN A 123 11.96 9.72 -4.60
C GLN A 123 12.96 10.25 -5.64
N HIS A 124 12.89 11.54 -5.97
CA HIS A 124 13.89 12.21 -6.79
C HIS A 124 13.82 13.73 -6.60
N ALA A 125 14.97 14.43 -6.67
CA ALA A 125 15.04 15.89 -6.50
C ALA A 125 14.18 16.63 -7.54
N ASP A 126 14.20 16.15 -8.78
CA ASP A 126 13.44 16.75 -9.90
C ASP A 126 11.92 16.62 -9.77
N ASN A 127 11.40 15.72 -8.93
CA ASN A 127 9.98 15.36 -8.96
C ASN A 127 9.06 16.55 -8.67
N VAL A 128 9.42 17.44 -7.73
CA VAL A 128 8.62 18.64 -7.46
C VAL A 128 8.64 19.59 -8.66
N GLY A 129 9.79 19.75 -9.32
CA GLY A 129 9.89 20.54 -10.55
C GLY A 129 9.05 19.95 -11.69
N ASN A 130 9.10 18.64 -11.88
CA ASN A 130 8.30 17.91 -12.87
C ASN A 130 6.79 18.03 -12.57
N TYR A 131 6.40 17.98 -11.30
CA TYR A 131 5.01 18.25 -10.91
C TYR A 131 4.56 19.63 -11.38
N HIS A 132 5.33 20.69 -11.09
CA HIS A 132 4.96 22.06 -11.45
C HIS A 132 4.92 22.28 -12.96
N ARG A 133 5.91 21.75 -13.70
CA ARG A 133 6.01 21.94 -15.15
C ARG A 133 5.00 21.14 -15.96
N SER A 134 4.75 19.89 -15.56
CA SER A 134 4.10 18.91 -16.43
C SER A 134 2.79 18.34 -15.88
N ILE A 135 2.53 18.42 -14.57
CA ILE A 135 1.37 17.73 -13.98
C ILE A 135 0.34 18.71 -13.43
N ARG A 136 0.79 19.75 -12.71
CA ARG A 136 -0.02 20.64 -11.90
C ARG A 136 -1.25 21.20 -12.63
N GLU A 137 -1.06 21.73 -13.83
CA GLU A 137 -2.14 22.40 -14.58
C GLU A 137 -3.17 21.42 -15.16
N HIS A 138 -2.85 20.13 -15.19
CA HIS A 138 -3.76 19.07 -15.64
C HIS A 138 -4.52 18.40 -14.48
N LEU A 139 -4.29 18.85 -13.23
CA LEU A 139 -5.02 18.38 -12.06
C LEU A 139 -6.24 19.26 -11.79
N ASP A 140 -7.33 18.60 -11.39
CA ASP A 140 -8.51 19.28 -10.86
C ASP A 140 -8.18 20.05 -9.56
N PRO A 141 -8.97 21.08 -9.21
CA PRO A 141 -8.69 21.94 -8.06
C PRO A 141 -8.54 21.18 -6.74
N GLN A 142 -9.33 20.13 -6.51
CA GLN A 142 -9.28 19.36 -5.26
C GLN A 142 -7.96 18.58 -5.17
N THR A 143 -7.59 17.86 -6.24
CA THR A 143 -6.34 17.09 -6.27
C THR A 143 -5.12 18.01 -6.13
N ARG A 144 -5.14 19.17 -6.80
CA ARG A 144 -4.07 20.18 -6.71
C ARG A 144 -3.93 20.71 -5.27
N ALA A 145 -5.05 21.13 -4.67
CA ALA A 145 -5.06 21.62 -3.29
C ALA A 145 -4.58 20.57 -2.28
N PHE A 146 -4.90 19.29 -2.51
CA PHE A 146 -4.41 18.20 -1.69
C PHE A 146 -2.88 18.06 -1.72
N TRP A 147 -2.26 18.06 -2.91
CA TRP A 147 -0.81 17.93 -3.04
C TRP A 147 -0.05 19.18 -2.60
N GLU A 148 -0.68 20.35 -2.69
CA GLU A 148 -0.10 21.64 -2.31
C GLU A 148 -0.33 22.06 -0.86
N SER A 149 -1.12 21.29 -0.10
CA SER A 149 -1.29 21.49 1.34
C SER A 149 -0.30 20.65 2.15
N THR A 150 -0.32 20.82 3.47
CA THR A 150 0.57 20.16 4.44
C THR A 150 -0.22 19.20 5.33
N ASP A 151 0.47 18.17 5.85
CA ASP A 151 -0.07 17.29 6.90
C ASP A 151 0.05 17.91 8.31
N TRP A 152 0.66 19.09 8.43
CA TRP A 152 0.79 19.79 9.71
C TRP A 152 -0.56 20.32 10.22
N PRO A 153 -0.76 20.37 11.56
CA PRO A 153 -1.95 20.95 12.16
C PRO A 153 -2.25 22.34 11.60
N GLY A 154 -3.51 22.58 11.22
CA GLY A 154 -3.95 23.84 10.60
C GLY A 154 -3.75 23.93 9.09
N GLN A 155 -3.09 22.97 8.44
CA GLN A 155 -2.95 22.83 6.97
C GLN A 155 -2.38 24.05 6.22
N ALA A 156 -1.88 25.07 6.94
CA ALA A 156 -1.42 26.34 6.37
C ALA A 156 0.10 26.52 6.41
N ILE A 157 0.79 25.89 7.36
CA ILE A 157 2.23 26.07 7.60
C ILE A 157 2.91 24.71 7.65
N GLY A 158 3.90 24.48 6.79
CA GLY A 158 4.70 23.25 6.75
C GLY A 158 5.02 22.77 5.33
N PRO A 159 5.82 21.70 5.20
CA PRO A 159 6.21 21.15 3.92
C PRO A 159 4.99 20.56 3.18
N LYS A 160 4.83 20.96 1.91
CA LYS A 160 3.74 20.47 1.05
C LYS A 160 3.82 18.95 0.84
N ARG A 161 2.67 18.29 0.71
CA ARG A 161 2.56 16.84 0.43
C ARG A 161 3.28 16.45 -0.85
N ILE A 162 3.32 17.31 -1.86
CA ILE A 162 4.07 17.02 -3.09
C ILE A 162 5.56 16.74 -2.83
N GLY A 163 6.12 17.29 -1.73
CA GLY A 163 7.46 16.97 -1.24
C GLY A 163 7.62 15.53 -0.72
N TYR A 164 6.59 14.68 -0.76
CA TYR A 164 6.74 13.24 -0.53
C TYR A 164 7.58 12.59 -1.63
N PHE A 165 7.46 13.09 -2.85
CA PHE A 165 8.21 12.60 -4.00
C PHE A 165 9.68 13.03 -4.02
N THR A 166 10.14 13.84 -3.07
CA THR A 166 11.56 14.12 -2.84
C THR A 166 12.11 13.43 -1.59
N ARG A 167 11.23 12.97 -0.68
CA ARG A 167 11.57 12.35 0.60
C ARG A 167 11.25 10.85 0.67
N GLY A 168 10.76 10.27 -0.42
CA GLY A 168 10.33 8.89 -0.52
C GLY A 168 8.86 8.72 -0.21
N LEU A 169 8.05 8.62 -1.28
CA LEU A 169 6.60 8.38 -1.23
C LEU A 169 6.27 7.15 -0.36
N TYR A 170 6.96 6.03 -0.63
CA TYR A 170 6.74 4.73 0.02
C TYR A 170 6.92 4.78 1.53
N ASN A 171 7.78 5.67 2.01
CA ASN A 171 8.06 5.89 3.43
C ASN A 171 7.01 6.74 4.17
N GLN A 172 6.09 7.39 3.45
CA GLN A 172 5.08 8.27 4.05
C GLN A 172 3.78 7.55 4.40
N ALA A 173 3.47 6.44 3.71
CA ALA A 173 2.26 5.67 3.99
C ALA A 173 2.39 4.86 5.28
N LYS A 174 1.24 4.54 5.90
CA LYS A 174 1.18 3.76 7.15
C LYS A 174 1.85 2.39 7.01
N LEU A 175 1.69 1.73 5.87
CA LEU A 175 2.38 0.46 5.63
C LEU A 175 3.91 0.62 5.59
N GLY A 176 4.42 1.68 4.94
CA GLY A 176 5.85 1.96 4.92
C GLY A 176 6.42 2.30 6.29
N GLN A 177 5.65 2.99 7.13
CA GLN A 177 5.99 3.23 8.54
C GLN A 177 6.02 1.92 9.33
N PHE A 178 5.05 1.03 9.11
CA PHE A 178 5.03 -0.31 9.70
C PHE A 178 6.25 -1.13 9.30
N PHE A 179 6.60 -1.21 8.01
CA PHE A 179 7.80 -1.92 7.56
C PHE A 179 9.08 -1.32 8.16
N ARG A 180 9.16 0.00 8.34
CA ARG A 180 10.31 0.63 9.01
C ARG A 180 10.48 0.11 10.44
N VAL A 181 9.41 0.01 11.21
CA VAL A 181 9.44 -0.51 12.59
C VAL A 181 9.83 -1.99 12.61
N VAL A 182 9.16 -2.82 11.81
CA VAL A 182 9.44 -4.26 11.73
C VAL A 182 10.87 -4.54 11.31
N HIS A 183 11.37 -3.84 10.28
CA HIS A 183 12.75 -3.95 9.84
C HIS A 183 13.75 -3.49 10.90
N GLY A 184 13.44 -2.41 11.63
CA GLY A 184 14.28 -1.93 12.72
C GLY A 184 14.42 -2.96 13.84
N LEU A 185 13.30 -3.58 14.25
CA LEU A 185 13.29 -4.66 15.24
C LEU A 185 14.09 -5.88 14.76
N ALA A 186 13.86 -6.30 13.52
CA ALA A 186 14.54 -7.44 12.93
C ALA A 186 16.06 -7.22 12.84
N ARG A 187 16.52 -6.02 12.44
CA ARG A 187 17.94 -5.62 12.49
C ARG A 187 18.50 -5.59 13.90
N GLY A 188 17.73 -5.09 14.88
CA GLY A 188 18.10 -5.14 16.30
C GLY A 188 18.33 -6.57 16.81
N MET A 189 17.61 -7.54 16.25
CA MET A 189 17.78 -8.98 16.49
C MET A 189 18.84 -9.64 15.59
N ARG A 190 19.62 -8.85 14.83
CA ARG A 190 20.62 -9.30 13.83
C ARG A 190 20.03 -10.18 12.72
N ARG A 191 18.77 -9.95 12.34
CA ARG A 191 18.04 -10.67 11.28
C ARG A 191 17.53 -9.67 10.23
N ASP A 192 18.41 -9.12 9.41
CA ASP A 192 18.01 -8.12 8.40
C ASP A 192 17.09 -8.75 7.33
N PRO A 193 15.83 -8.29 7.17
CA PRO A 193 14.92 -8.82 6.16
C PRO A 193 15.44 -8.70 4.72
N ALA A 194 16.27 -7.69 4.44
CA ALA A 194 16.80 -7.43 3.11
C ALA A 194 17.73 -8.54 2.60
N ARG A 195 18.23 -9.42 3.49
CA ARG A 195 19.04 -10.60 3.11
C ARG A 195 18.30 -11.51 2.15
N LEU A 196 16.97 -11.60 2.24
CA LEU A 196 16.15 -12.41 1.33
C LEU A 196 16.39 -12.01 -0.14
N LEU A 197 16.60 -10.72 -0.40
CA LEU A 197 16.72 -10.18 -1.76
C LEU A 197 18.03 -10.53 -2.47
N VAL A 198 18.97 -11.19 -1.78
CA VAL A 198 20.23 -11.67 -2.38
C VAL A 198 20.03 -13.05 -3.03
N ALA A 199 18.94 -13.75 -2.69
CA ALA A 199 18.64 -15.07 -3.24
C ALA A 199 18.47 -15.02 -4.76
N ARG A 200 19.06 -16.00 -5.45
CA ARG A 200 18.97 -16.16 -6.91
C ARG A 200 17.99 -17.26 -7.30
N THR A 201 17.61 -18.11 -6.36
CA THR A 201 16.66 -19.20 -6.58
C THR A 201 15.63 -19.27 -5.45
N VAL A 202 14.49 -19.90 -5.72
CA VAL A 202 13.46 -20.14 -4.69
C VAL A 202 14.00 -21.01 -3.54
N SER A 203 14.87 -21.98 -3.82
CA SER A 203 15.49 -22.80 -2.78
C SER A 203 16.37 -21.96 -1.85
N GLU A 204 17.16 -21.02 -2.40
CA GLU A 204 17.91 -20.05 -1.59
C GLU A 204 16.99 -19.10 -0.81
N GLN A 205 15.86 -18.67 -1.40
CA GLN A 205 14.83 -17.88 -0.71
C GLN A 205 14.31 -18.62 0.53
N GLU A 206 14.01 -19.92 0.41
CA GLU A 206 13.55 -20.76 1.51
C GLU A 206 14.60 -20.90 2.61
N GLN A 207 15.85 -21.20 2.24
CA GLN A 207 16.94 -21.31 3.21
C GLN A 207 17.13 -19.99 3.98
N ILE A 208 17.24 -18.87 3.28
CA ILE A 208 17.41 -17.55 3.90
C ILE A 208 16.18 -17.21 4.76
N PHE A 209 14.98 -17.57 4.31
CA PHE A 209 13.76 -17.35 5.06
C PHE A 209 13.77 -18.09 6.40
N ASP A 210 14.10 -19.38 6.38
CA ASP A 210 14.13 -20.21 7.58
C ASP A 210 15.21 -19.77 8.56
N GLU A 211 16.41 -19.43 8.06
CA GLU A 211 17.50 -18.91 8.88
C GLU A 211 17.20 -17.52 9.47
N THR A 212 16.57 -16.62 8.70
CA THR A 212 16.40 -15.22 9.09
C THR A 212 15.10 -14.98 9.85
N PHE A 213 13.99 -15.51 9.34
CA PHE A 213 12.64 -15.23 9.85
C PHE A 213 12.09 -16.35 10.72
N GLY A 214 12.51 -17.60 10.55
CA GLY A 214 12.12 -18.72 11.41
C GLY A 214 12.24 -18.38 12.91
N PRO A 215 13.42 -17.94 13.39
CA PRO A 215 13.62 -17.52 14.77
C PRO A 215 12.76 -16.32 15.20
N LEU A 216 12.41 -15.41 14.27
CA LEU A 216 11.54 -14.27 14.56
C LEU A 216 10.11 -14.74 14.87
N PHE A 217 9.57 -15.71 14.11
CA PHE A 217 8.23 -16.26 14.34
C PHE A 217 8.15 -17.15 15.60
N GLU A 218 9.27 -17.68 16.06
CA GLU A 218 9.36 -18.45 17.31
C GLU A 218 9.52 -17.57 18.56
N ASN A 219 9.92 -16.31 18.38
CA ASN A 219 10.09 -15.38 19.47
C ASN A 219 8.76 -15.09 20.20
N LYS A 220 8.74 -15.25 21.52
CA LYS A 220 7.55 -15.07 22.37
C LYS A 220 6.94 -13.68 22.25
N LEU A 221 7.76 -12.63 22.18
CA LEU A 221 7.29 -11.24 22.05
C LEU A 221 6.67 -11.01 20.67
N VAL A 222 7.30 -11.47 19.60
CA VAL A 222 6.77 -11.37 18.23
C VAL A 222 5.43 -12.10 18.12
N ARG A 223 5.35 -13.32 18.66
CA ARG A 223 4.11 -14.11 18.68
C ARG A 223 3.01 -13.41 19.48
N TRP A 224 3.34 -12.84 20.64
CA TRP A 224 2.38 -12.08 21.44
C TRP A 224 1.87 -10.84 20.71
N MET A 225 2.76 -10.08 20.06
CA MET A 225 2.39 -8.90 19.26
C MET A 225 1.54 -9.27 18.05
N GLY A 226 1.91 -10.31 17.31
CA GLY A 226 1.18 -10.76 16.11
C GLY A 226 -0.22 -11.33 16.39
N ARG A 227 -0.51 -11.67 17.65
CA ARG A 227 -1.85 -12.07 18.11
C ARG A 227 -2.77 -10.88 18.42
N GLN A 228 -2.24 -9.66 18.47
CA GLN A 228 -3.05 -8.47 18.75
C GLN A 228 -3.75 -8.00 17.46
N PRO A 229 -5.06 -7.67 17.50
CA PRO A 229 -5.79 -7.21 16.31
C PRO A 229 -5.17 -5.99 15.62
N VAL A 230 -4.55 -5.11 16.40
CA VAL A 230 -3.91 -3.88 15.90
C VAL A 230 -2.69 -4.15 15.01
N ALA A 231 -2.08 -5.34 15.11
CA ALA A 231 -0.89 -5.68 14.34
C ALA A 231 -1.14 -5.68 12.83
N VAL A 232 -2.38 -5.99 12.41
CA VAL A 232 -2.76 -6.08 11.00
C VAL A 232 -3.48 -4.85 10.46
N TYR A 233 -3.73 -3.83 11.27
CA TYR A 233 -4.42 -2.62 10.79
C TYR A 233 -3.59 -1.86 9.75
N SER A 234 -2.26 -1.87 9.88
CA SER A 234 -1.35 -1.34 8.87
C SER A 234 -1.36 -2.15 7.57
N LEU A 235 -1.75 -3.42 7.65
CA LEU A 235 -1.96 -4.32 6.51
C LEU A 235 -3.37 -4.21 5.93
N GLY A 236 -4.23 -3.38 6.54
CA GLY A 236 -5.47 -2.94 5.92
C GLY A 236 -6.67 -3.74 6.35
N ILE A 237 -6.46 -4.66 7.28
CA ILE A 237 -7.46 -5.58 7.78
C ILE A 237 -8.25 -4.86 8.87
N PRO A 238 -9.53 -4.51 8.63
CA PRO A 238 -10.38 -3.89 9.64
C PRO A 238 -10.69 -4.85 10.80
N PRO A 239 -11.10 -4.33 11.97
CA PRO A 239 -11.44 -5.16 13.13
C PRO A 239 -12.49 -6.24 12.83
N SER A 240 -13.46 -5.95 11.97
CA SER A 240 -14.49 -6.90 11.54
C SER A 240 -13.91 -8.07 10.75
N GLN A 241 -13.04 -7.79 9.78
CA GLN A 241 -12.36 -8.84 9.00
C GLN A 241 -11.41 -9.66 9.88
N HIS A 242 -10.66 -9.02 10.80
CA HIS A 242 -9.83 -9.76 11.76
C HIS A 242 -10.67 -10.70 12.64
N ALA A 243 -11.86 -10.29 13.06
CA ALA A 243 -12.75 -11.13 13.86
C ALA A 243 -13.21 -12.37 13.08
N VAL A 244 -13.58 -12.21 11.81
CA VAL A 244 -13.94 -13.34 10.92
C VAL A 244 -12.75 -14.29 10.73
N MET A 245 -11.55 -13.76 10.46
CA MET A 245 -10.34 -14.59 10.31
C MET A 245 -10.00 -15.36 11.60
N LEU A 246 -10.23 -14.76 12.76
CA LEU A 246 -10.04 -15.42 14.05
C LEU A 246 -11.08 -16.53 14.26
N GLU A 247 -12.33 -16.28 13.89
CA GLU A 247 -13.41 -17.28 13.94
C GLU A 247 -13.14 -18.47 13.01
N GLU A 248 -12.74 -18.22 11.76
CA GLU A 248 -12.28 -19.24 10.79
C GLU A 248 -11.07 -20.03 11.31
N SER A 249 -10.24 -19.40 12.15
CA SER A 249 -9.12 -20.04 12.84
C SER A 249 -9.54 -20.80 14.11
N GLY A 250 -10.84 -21.03 14.32
CA GLY A 250 -11.39 -21.72 15.50
C GLY A 250 -11.24 -20.91 16.79
N ASN A 251 -11.25 -19.58 16.69
CA ASN A 251 -10.99 -18.64 17.79
C ASN A 251 -9.60 -18.79 18.45
N ASP A 252 -8.63 -19.37 17.72
CA ASP A 252 -7.27 -19.56 18.20
C ASP A 252 -6.30 -18.55 17.56
N GLY A 253 -5.82 -17.61 18.37
CA GLY A 253 -4.83 -16.62 17.93
C GLY A 253 -3.48 -17.22 17.53
N GLY A 254 -3.14 -18.43 18.00
CA GLY A 254 -1.98 -19.19 17.54
C GLY A 254 -2.13 -19.62 16.10
N LYS A 255 -3.25 -20.28 15.75
CA LYS A 255 -3.54 -20.69 14.36
C LYS A 255 -3.61 -19.50 13.41
N LEU A 256 -4.22 -18.40 13.85
CA LEU A 256 -4.26 -17.16 13.08
C LEU A 256 -2.85 -16.61 12.80
N PHE A 257 -1.98 -16.64 13.81
CA PHE A 257 -0.58 -16.23 13.66
C PHE A 257 0.21 -17.16 12.72
N ASP A 258 -0.02 -18.47 12.80
CA ASP A 258 0.61 -19.44 11.90
C ASP A 258 0.16 -19.25 10.45
N MET A 259 -1.11 -18.89 10.23
CA MET A 259 -1.59 -18.47 8.91
C MET A 259 -0.86 -17.21 8.42
N TYR A 260 -0.61 -16.22 9.27
CA TYR A 260 0.20 -15.06 8.87
C TYR A 260 1.63 -15.46 8.50
N ARG A 261 2.27 -16.33 9.27
CA ARG A 261 3.59 -16.89 8.95
C ARG A 261 3.58 -17.57 7.57
N GLN A 262 2.58 -18.41 7.28
CA GLN A 262 2.44 -19.08 5.99
C GLN A 262 2.28 -18.09 4.83
N ARG A 263 1.46 -17.05 5.00
CA ARG A 263 1.28 -16.00 3.98
C ARG A 263 2.57 -15.21 3.73
N VAL A 264 3.31 -14.89 4.79
CA VAL A 264 4.62 -14.22 4.67
C VAL A 264 5.64 -15.15 3.98
N ARG A 265 5.64 -16.45 4.30
CA ARG A 265 6.49 -17.43 3.59
C ARG A 265 6.11 -17.53 2.12
N ARG A 266 4.82 -17.59 1.78
CA ARG A 266 4.37 -17.62 0.37
C ARG A 266 4.80 -16.35 -0.37
N LEU A 267 4.72 -15.19 0.27
CA LEU A 267 5.24 -13.95 -0.31
C LEU A 267 6.75 -14.01 -0.53
N ALA A 268 7.50 -14.57 0.41
CA ALA A 268 8.96 -14.66 0.37
C ALA A 268 9.50 -15.72 -0.59
N CYS A 269 8.83 -16.87 -0.70
CA CYS A 269 9.36 -18.09 -1.32
C CYS A 269 8.42 -18.70 -2.36
N GLY A 270 7.20 -18.18 -2.54
CA GLY A 270 6.24 -18.75 -3.48
C GLY A 270 6.51 -18.39 -4.94
N PHE A 271 7.33 -17.36 -5.18
CA PHE A 271 7.60 -16.83 -6.51
C PHE A 271 9.07 -16.34 -6.60
N PRO A 272 9.70 -16.44 -7.78
CA PRO A 272 11.01 -15.84 -8.05
C PRO A 272 11.05 -14.34 -7.75
N LEU A 273 12.16 -13.87 -7.17
CA LEU A 273 12.31 -12.45 -6.79
C LEU A 273 12.38 -11.49 -7.98
N ASP A 274 12.79 -11.97 -9.16
CA ASP A 274 12.89 -11.15 -10.37
C ASP A 274 11.52 -10.73 -10.93
N ASP A 275 10.42 -11.31 -10.47
CA ASP A 275 9.05 -10.95 -10.87
C ASP A 275 8.12 -10.70 -9.65
N ASN A 276 8.68 -10.55 -8.45
CA ASN A 276 7.93 -10.41 -7.21
C ASN A 276 8.18 -9.06 -6.52
N TYR A 277 7.61 -8.02 -7.10
CA TYR A 277 7.73 -6.65 -6.60
C TYR A 277 7.11 -6.45 -5.20
N PHE A 278 6.21 -7.33 -4.77
CA PHE A 278 5.69 -7.34 -3.41
C PHE A 278 6.75 -7.79 -2.41
N ALA A 279 7.54 -8.82 -2.73
CA ALA A 279 8.65 -9.26 -1.88
C ALA A 279 9.72 -8.18 -1.77
N TRP A 280 10.08 -7.51 -2.87
CA TRP A 280 11.01 -6.38 -2.85
C TRP A 280 10.56 -5.28 -1.90
N GLN A 281 9.28 -4.92 -1.92
CA GLN A 281 8.74 -3.91 -1.03
C GLN A 281 8.64 -4.38 0.42
N ALA A 282 8.21 -5.62 0.67
CA ALA A 282 8.07 -6.16 2.03
C ALA A 282 9.43 -6.36 2.72
N PHE A 283 10.43 -6.87 2.00
CA PHE A 283 11.72 -7.28 2.57
C PHE A 283 12.85 -6.28 2.31
N GLY A 284 12.76 -5.45 1.27
CA GLY A 284 13.74 -4.42 0.94
C GLY A 284 13.25 -2.97 1.09
N ARG A 285 11.93 -2.74 1.21
CA ARG A 285 11.31 -1.38 1.22
C ARG A 285 11.71 -0.54 -0.01
N ARG A 286 11.93 -1.21 -1.14
CA ARG A 286 12.30 -0.66 -2.43
C ARG A 286 11.82 -1.60 -3.53
N TYR A 287 11.88 -1.18 -4.78
CA TYR A 287 11.76 -2.08 -5.93
C TYR A 287 13.14 -2.47 -6.45
N ASP A 288 13.19 -3.36 -7.44
CA ASP A 288 14.40 -3.59 -8.20
C ASP A 288 14.63 -2.41 -9.16
N HIS A 289 15.65 -1.61 -8.87
CA HIS A 289 15.99 -0.46 -9.71
C HIS A 289 17.10 -0.75 -10.72
N GLU A 290 17.75 -1.91 -10.59
CA GLU A 290 18.85 -2.34 -11.46
C GLU A 290 18.28 -3.13 -12.64
N GLY A 291 17.54 -4.21 -12.36
CA GLY A 291 16.88 -5.01 -13.37
C GLY A 291 15.51 -4.47 -13.79
N ARG A 292 14.84 -3.70 -12.91
CA ARG A 292 13.51 -3.11 -13.13
C ARG A 292 12.44 -4.12 -13.53
N ARG A 293 12.59 -5.36 -13.07
CA ARG A 293 11.62 -6.44 -13.30
C ARG A 293 10.65 -6.61 -12.12
N ALA A 294 11.07 -6.20 -10.93
CA ALA A 294 10.31 -6.23 -9.68
C ALA A 294 10.44 -4.90 -8.89
#